data_AF-A0A957VHW6-F1
#
_entry.id   AF-A0A957VHW6-F1
#
_cell.length_a   1.000
_cell.length_b   1.000
_cell.length_c   1.000
_cell.angle_alpha   90.00
_cell.angle_beta   90.00
_cell.angle_gamma   90.00
#
_symmetry.space_group_name_H-M   'P 1'
#
loop_
_entity.id
_entity.type
_entity.pdbx_description
1 polymer ?
#
loop_
_entity_poly.entity_id
_entity_poly.type
_entity_poly.pdbx_seq_one_letter_code
_entity_poly.pdbx_strand_id
1 'polypeptide(L)'
;AATEALTRALRDEVRLAQRRLFRLLSFMYEAEPILRASTRLHQGAQAQQALAVELLDVTLTPAHKALVLPCVAPKLTPDHRLRSLEPRFGELALPRSARMQDLIRHHPRGWVRACALYAVAQEEDTTMAPLAEAALADRDPVVRETAAWCVARLAPERWRTLAATLAADEDAQVARWAAGFTDLLPT
;
A
#
# COMPACT_ATOMS: atom_id res chain seq x y z
N ALA A 1 3.61 11.85 -10.10
CA ALA A 1 2.37 12.27 -9.43
C ALA A 1 1.50 11.10 -8.97
N ALA A 2 0.87 10.31 -9.86
CA ALA A 2 -0.08 9.26 -9.43
C ALA A 2 0.58 8.03 -8.79
N THR A 3 1.57 7.46 -9.47
CA THR A 3 2.40 6.37 -8.94
C THR A 3 3.18 6.80 -7.69
N GLU A 4 3.42 8.10 -7.51
CA GLU A 4 4.10 8.66 -6.35
C GLU A 4 3.24 8.58 -5.08
N ALA A 5 1.93 8.88 -5.18
CA ALA A 5 1.01 8.73 -4.06
C ALA A 5 0.94 7.27 -3.58
N LEU A 6 0.82 6.32 -4.52
CA LEU A 6 0.85 4.89 -4.22
C LEU A 6 2.20 4.46 -3.63
N THR A 7 3.31 4.89 -4.22
CA THR A 7 4.66 4.59 -3.70
C THR A 7 4.84 5.11 -2.29
N ARG A 8 4.38 6.32 -1.99
CA ARG A 8 4.42 6.91 -0.64
C ARG A 8 3.57 6.10 0.33
N ALA A 9 2.34 5.77 -0.04
CA ALA A 9 1.44 4.98 0.80
C ALA A 9 2.03 3.59 1.14
N LEU A 10 2.61 2.90 0.15
CA LEU A 10 3.28 1.61 0.36
C LEU A 10 4.53 1.74 1.24
N ARG A 11 5.33 2.80 1.07
CA ARG A 11 6.49 3.06 1.95
C ARG A 11 6.05 3.28 3.40
N ASP A 12 4.94 3.98 3.62
CA ASP A 12 4.41 4.20 4.96
C ASP A 12 3.89 2.92 5.60
N GLU A 13 3.25 2.03 4.83
CA GLU A 13 2.88 0.69 5.31
C GLU A 13 4.11 -0.16 5.67
N VAL A 14 5.17 -0.14 4.85
CA VAL A 14 6.43 -0.83 5.17
C VAL A 14 7.04 -0.29 6.47
N ARG A 15 7.08 1.03 6.66
CA ARG A 15 7.56 1.66 7.91
C ARG A 15 6.70 1.26 9.10
N LEU A 16 5.38 1.19 8.93
CA LEU A 16 4.47 0.76 9.98
C LEU A 16 4.69 -0.71 10.35
N ALA A 17 4.89 -1.58 9.35
CA ALA A 17 5.23 -2.98 9.55
C ALA A 17 6.57 -3.14 10.29
N GLN A 18 7.59 -2.38 9.93
CA GLN A 18 8.88 -2.35 10.64
C GLN A 18 8.71 -1.90 12.11
N ARG A 19 7.93 -0.85 12.37
CA ARG A 19 7.66 -0.41 13.76
C ARG A 19 6.94 -1.49 14.57
N ARG A 20 5.99 -2.21 13.96
CA ARG A 20 5.31 -3.35 14.61
C ARG A 20 6.30 -4.49 14.89
N LEU A 21 7.17 -4.81 13.93
CA LEU A 21 8.22 -5.81 14.08
C LEU A 21 9.12 -5.51 15.29
N PHE A 22 9.59 -4.27 15.43
CA PHE A 22 10.42 -3.89 16.59
C PHE A 22 9.69 -3.98 17.92
N ARG A 23 8.39 -3.66 17.96
CA ARG A 23 7.56 -3.85 19.16
C ARG A 23 7.45 -5.32 19.52
N LEU A 24 7.22 -6.20 18.55
CA LEU A 24 7.17 -7.65 18.79
C LEU A 24 8.51 -8.17 19.32
N LEU A 25 9.63 -7.73 18.72
CA LEU A 25 10.97 -8.10 19.18
C LEU A 25 11.25 -7.63 20.62
N SER A 26 10.70 -6.49 21.05
CA SER A 26 10.87 -5.98 22.43
C SER A 26 10.19 -6.84 23.50
N PHE A 27 9.33 -7.78 23.12
CA PHE A 27 8.80 -8.80 24.02
C PHE A 27 9.67 -10.06 24.10
N MET A 28 10.52 -10.29 23.10
CA MET A 28 11.37 -11.49 23.00
C MET A 28 12.82 -11.23 23.42
N TYR A 29 13.25 -9.97 23.40
CA TYR A 29 14.59 -9.51 23.72
C TYR A 29 14.50 -8.31 24.67
N GLU A 30 15.65 -7.86 25.20
CA GLU A 30 15.69 -6.62 25.97
C GLU A 30 15.12 -5.45 25.17
N ALA A 31 14.09 -4.80 25.73
CA ALA A 31 13.30 -3.82 25.01
C ALA A 31 14.11 -2.57 24.64
N GLU A 32 14.92 -2.05 25.55
CA GLU A 32 15.65 -0.78 25.35
C GLU A 32 16.62 -0.84 24.15
N PRO A 33 17.51 -1.86 24.01
CA PRO A 33 18.35 -1.99 22.82
C PRO A 33 17.55 -2.10 21.51
N ILE A 34 16.48 -2.89 21.50
CA ILE A 34 15.64 -3.12 20.30
C ILE A 34 14.93 -1.83 19.87
N LEU A 35 14.32 -1.10 20.82
CA LEU A 35 13.61 0.14 20.51
C LEU A 35 14.57 1.27 20.13
N ARG A 36 15.76 1.34 20.74
CA ARG A 36 16.83 2.26 20.29
C ARG A 36 17.29 1.96 18.86
N ALA A 37 17.46 0.68 18.51
CA ALA A 37 17.81 0.27 17.14
C ALA A 37 16.73 0.72 16.14
N SER A 38 15.45 0.52 16.48
CA SER A 38 14.32 1.01 15.69
C SER A 38 14.40 2.52 15.44
N THR A 39 14.59 3.33 16.48
CA THR A 39 14.67 4.79 16.33
C THR A 39 15.82 5.21 15.43
N ARG A 40 17.01 4.62 15.62
CA ARG A 40 18.20 4.90 14.78
C ARG A 40 18.00 4.49 13.32
N LEU A 41 17.28 3.41 13.04
CA LEU A 41 16.97 2.98 11.68
C LEU A 41 16.02 3.94 10.95
N HIS A 42 15.03 4.50 11.66
CA HIS A 42 14.02 5.35 11.05
C HIS A 42 14.40 6.83 10.99
N GLN A 43 15.17 7.31 11.96
CA GLN A 43 15.46 8.74 12.13
C GLN A 43 16.95 9.07 12.04
N GLY A 44 17.82 8.06 12.11
CA GLY A 44 19.26 8.28 12.17
C GLY A 44 19.91 8.47 10.80
N ALA A 45 21.07 9.12 10.81
CA ALA A 45 21.95 9.22 9.66
C ALA A 45 22.50 7.84 9.25
N GLN A 46 23.09 7.73 8.05
CA GLN A 46 23.58 6.46 7.49
C GLN A 46 24.49 5.66 8.46
N ALA A 47 25.38 6.36 9.19
CA ALA A 47 26.24 5.74 10.20
C ALA A 47 25.43 5.16 11.39
N GLN A 48 24.41 5.88 11.86
CA GLN A 48 23.53 5.41 12.94
C GLN A 48 22.66 4.24 12.50
N GLN A 49 22.21 4.23 11.23
CA GLN A 49 21.49 3.10 10.66
C GLN A 49 22.38 1.85 10.57
N ALA A 50 23.64 2.00 10.14
CA ALA A 50 24.60 0.89 10.11
C ALA A 50 24.84 0.30 11.51
N LEU A 51 25.10 1.16 12.50
CA LEU A 51 25.27 0.74 13.90
C LEU A 51 24.04 0.00 14.45
N ALA A 52 22.84 0.44 14.07
CA ALA A 52 21.61 -0.23 14.48
C ALA A 52 21.46 -1.62 13.85
N VAL A 53 21.86 -1.79 12.58
CA VAL A 53 21.90 -3.12 11.93
C VAL A 53 22.92 -4.03 12.62
N GLU A 54 24.12 -3.52 12.94
CA GLU A 54 25.14 -4.29 13.66
C GLU A 54 24.66 -4.73 15.05
N LEU A 55 24.01 -3.83 15.79
CA LEU A 55 23.40 -4.17 17.08
C LEU A 55 22.38 -5.31 16.94
N LEU A 56 21.51 -5.26 15.93
CA LEU A 56 20.55 -6.34 15.66
C LEU A 56 21.24 -7.64 15.27
N ASP A 57 22.35 -7.57 14.53
CA ASP A 57 23.12 -8.75 14.17
C ASP A 57 23.80 -9.39 15.41
N VAL A 58 24.24 -8.63 16.40
CA VAL A 58 24.77 -9.25 17.64
C VAL A 58 23.65 -9.76 18.56
N THR A 59 22.49 -9.09 18.56
CA THR A 59 21.40 -9.36 19.52
C THR A 59 20.50 -10.52 19.10
N LEU A 60 20.16 -10.62 17.82
CA LEU A 60 19.11 -11.54 17.36
C LEU A 60 19.64 -12.97 17.16
N THR A 61 18.80 -13.96 17.43
CA THR A 61 19.08 -15.35 17.06
C THR A 61 19.17 -15.52 15.54
N PRO A 62 19.88 -16.53 15.02
CA PRO A 62 19.99 -16.77 13.56
C PRO A 62 18.62 -16.86 12.86
N ALA A 63 17.63 -17.47 13.49
CA ALA A 63 16.27 -17.57 12.95
C ALA A 63 15.60 -16.19 12.79
N HIS A 64 15.73 -15.30 13.79
CA HIS A 64 15.15 -13.97 13.72
C HIS A 64 15.94 -13.04 12.79
N LYS A 65 17.28 -13.13 12.76
CA LYS A 65 18.12 -12.37 11.82
C LYS A 65 17.66 -12.56 10.39
N ALA A 66 17.41 -13.82 10.00
CA ALA A 66 17.04 -14.17 8.65
C ALA A 66 15.65 -13.63 8.22
N LEU A 67 14.81 -13.23 9.17
CA LEU A 67 13.54 -12.55 8.93
C LEU A 67 13.67 -11.02 9.01
N VAL A 68 14.41 -10.53 10.01
CA VAL A 68 14.45 -9.10 10.37
C VAL A 68 15.43 -8.32 9.49
N LEU A 69 16.64 -8.82 9.27
CA LEU A 69 17.69 -8.07 8.56
C LEU A 69 17.28 -7.70 7.12
N PRO A 70 16.68 -8.59 6.31
CA PRO A 70 16.16 -8.21 4.99
C PRO A 70 15.12 -7.08 5.05
N CYS A 71 14.33 -7.01 6.12
CA CYS A 71 13.29 -6.00 6.26
C CYS A 71 13.83 -4.62 6.63
N VAL A 72 14.98 -4.52 7.30
CA VAL A 72 15.44 -3.26 7.91
C VAL A 72 16.76 -2.73 7.35
N ALA A 73 17.55 -3.56 6.67
CA ALA A 73 18.86 -3.15 6.17
C ALA A 73 18.75 -2.04 5.11
N PRO A 74 19.31 -0.83 5.34
CA PRO A 74 19.07 0.34 4.49
C PRO A 74 19.67 0.20 3.09
N LYS A 75 20.72 -0.61 2.94
CA LYS A 75 21.44 -0.80 1.67
C LYS A 75 20.79 -1.82 0.72
N LEU A 76 19.78 -2.58 1.18
CA LEU A 76 19.15 -3.61 0.35
C LEU A 76 18.11 -3.01 -0.60
N THR A 77 18.28 -3.31 -1.89
CA THR A 77 17.28 -3.02 -2.93
C THR A 77 16.01 -3.85 -2.73
N PRO A 78 14.84 -3.39 -3.22
CA PRO A 78 13.60 -4.16 -3.14
C PRO A 78 13.72 -5.61 -3.63
N ASP A 79 14.36 -5.83 -4.77
CA ASP A 79 14.51 -7.19 -5.34
C ASP A 79 15.40 -8.09 -4.48
N HIS A 80 16.44 -7.55 -3.84
CA HIS A 80 17.26 -8.31 -2.91
C HIS A 80 16.47 -8.67 -1.65
N ARG A 81 15.59 -7.77 -1.18
CA ARG A 81 14.73 -8.03 -0.02
C ARG A 81 13.75 -9.15 -0.31
N LEU A 82 13.08 -9.11 -1.46
CA LEU A 82 12.14 -10.16 -1.89
C LEU A 82 12.84 -11.52 -1.98
N ARG A 83 13.94 -11.61 -2.74
CA ARG A 83 14.73 -12.85 -2.87
C ARG A 83 15.24 -13.41 -1.56
N SER A 84 15.59 -12.55 -0.60
CA SER A 84 16.04 -12.98 0.73
C SER A 84 14.91 -13.58 1.59
N LEU A 85 13.66 -13.20 1.32
CA LEU A 85 12.48 -13.61 2.09
C LEU A 85 11.72 -14.78 1.44
N GLU A 86 11.88 -14.97 0.12
CA GLU A 86 11.25 -16.06 -0.65
C GLU A 86 11.41 -17.46 -0.03
N PRO A 87 12.59 -17.88 0.49
CA PRO A 87 12.74 -19.21 1.08
C PRO A 87 11.81 -19.49 2.28
N ARG A 88 11.22 -18.45 2.89
CA ARG A 88 10.36 -18.57 4.07
C ARG A 88 8.89 -18.29 3.76
N PHE A 89 8.62 -17.45 2.76
CA PHE A 89 7.27 -16.99 2.45
C PHE A 89 6.75 -17.45 1.08
N GLY A 90 7.54 -18.21 0.32
CA GLY A 90 7.22 -18.65 -1.04
C GLY A 90 7.52 -17.57 -2.07
N GLU A 91 6.98 -17.74 -3.29
CA GLU A 91 7.17 -16.78 -4.38
C GLU A 91 6.52 -15.43 -4.05
N LEU A 92 7.35 -14.40 -3.83
CA LEU A 92 6.90 -13.05 -3.48
C LEU A 92 6.85 -12.11 -4.68
N ALA A 93 7.53 -12.46 -5.77
CA ALA A 93 7.50 -11.69 -7.00
C ALA A 93 6.15 -11.91 -7.72
N LEU A 94 5.43 -10.82 -8.00
CA LEU A 94 4.27 -10.87 -8.89
C LEU A 94 4.51 -9.94 -10.07
N PRO A 95 4.01 -10.28 -11.27
CA PRO A 95 3.91 -9.34 -12.37
C PRO A 95 3.22 -8.05 -11.92
N ARG A 96 3.62 -6.91 -12.49
CA ARG A 96 3.11 -5.59 -12.10
C ARG A 96 1.58 -5.53 -12.11
N SER A 97 0.94 -6.06 -13.16
CA SER A 97 -0.52 -6.08 -13.28
C SER A 97 -1.15 -6.89 -12.15
N ALA A 98 -0.71 -8.14 -11.93
CA ALA A 98 -1.19 -8.98 -10.84
C ALA A 98 -1.03 -8.33 -9.46
N ARG A 99 0.11 -7.66 -9.22
CA ARG A 99 0.35 -6.90 -7.98
C ARG A 99 -0.62 -5.73 -7.83
N MET A 100 -0.92 -5.02 -8.91
CA MET A 100 -1.89 -3.91 -8.88
C MET A 100 -3.30 -4.42 -8.56
N GLN A 101 -3.72 -5.53 -9.17
CA GLN A 101 -5.02 -6.15 -8.88
C GLN A 101 -5.12 -6.60 -7.42
N ASP A 102 -4.07 -7.24 -6.90
CA ASP A 102 -3.97 -7.66 -5.50
C ASP A 102 -4.09 -6.47 -4.53
N LEU A 103 -3.39 -5.37 -4.82
CA LEU A 103 -3.47 -4.14 -4.03
C LEU A 103 -4.89 -3.57 -4.01
N ILE A 104 -5.56 -3.50 -5.17
CA ILE A 104 -6.93 -2.95 -5.28
C ILE A 104 -7.94 -3.85 -4.58
N ARG A 105 -7.84 -5.18 -4.70
CA ARG A 105 -8.84 -6.11 -4.15
C ARG A 105 -8.66 -6.38 -2.66
N HIS A 106 -7.42 -6.55 -2.21
CA HIS A 106 -7.16 -7.26 -0.95
C HIS A 106 -6.36 -6.45 0.06
N HIS A 107 -5.77 -5.32 -0.32
CA HIS A 107 -4.94 -4.57 0.63
C HIS A 107 -5.80 -4.11 1.83
N PRO A 108 -5.37 -4.35 3.08
CA PRO A 108 -6.21 -4.11 4.26
C PRO A 108 -6.53 -2.63 4.49
N ARG A 109 -5.68 -1.72 4.01
CA ARG A 109 -5.87 -0.27 4.11
C ARG A 109 -6.61 0.31 2.91
N GLY A 110 -7.75 0.94 3.14
CA GLY A 110 -8.52 1.59 2.07
C GLY A 110 -7.74 2.70 1.38
N TRP A 111 -6.95 3.49 2.12
CA TRP A 111 -6.08 4.50 1.52
C TRP A 111 -5.11 3.94 0.45
N VAL A 112 -4.54 2.75 0.65
CA VAL A 112 -3.67 2.11 -0.35
C VAL A 112 -4.48 1.62 -1.54
N ARG A 113 -5.68 1.05 -1.31
CA ARG A 113 -6.60 0.65 -2.40
C ARG A 113 -7.00 1.86 -3.26
N ALA A 114 -7.34 2.98 -2.62
CA ALA A 114 -7.65 4.24 -3.29
C ALA A 114 -6.45 4.77 -4.10
N CYS A 115 -5.23 4.80 -3.51
CA CYS A 115 -4.03 5.20 -4.25
C CYS A 115 -3.75 4.29 -5.47
N ALA A 116 -4.05 2.99 -5.36
CA ALA A 116 -3.88 2.04 -6.45
C ALA A 116 -4.89 2.27 -7.59
N LEU A 117 -6.18 2.46 -7.26
CA LEU A 117 -7.22 2.86 -8.21
C LEU A 117 -6.87 4.18 -8.91
N TYR A 118 -6.39 5.16 -8.14
CA TYR A 118 -5.97 6.45 -8.67
C TYR A 118 -4.81 6.31 -9.66
N ALA A 119 -3.79 5.52 -9.32
CA ALA A 119 -2.65 5.26 -10.20
C ALA A 119 -3.09 4.60 -11.52
N VAL A 120 -3.97 3.61 -11.45
CA VAL A 120 -4.52 2.91 -12.62
C VAL A 120 -5.28 3.85 -13.56
N ALA A 121 -6.17 4.69 -13.02
CA ALA A 121 -6.92 5.67 -13.82
C ALA A 121 -6.01 6.69 -14.51
N GLN A 122 -4.93 7.09 -13.85
CA GLN A 122 -3.94 8.02 -14.38
C GLN A 122 -3.04 7.39 -15.45
N GLU A 123 -2.85 6.07 -15.38
CA GLU A 123 -2.17 5.28 -16.41
C GLU A 123 -3.11 4.92 -17.58
N GLU A 124 -4.40 5.29 -17.50
CA GLU A 124 -5.45 5.02 -18.49
C GLU A 124 -5.58 3.53 -18.86
N ASP A 125 -5.25 2.65 -17.91
CA ASP A 125 -5.34 1.20 -18.09
C ASP A 125 -6.78 0.70 -18.02
N THR A 126 -7.47 0.76 -19.17
CA THR A 126 -8.86 0.34 -19.31
C THR A 126 -9.10 -1.14 -18.96
N THR A 127 -8.06 -1.99 -18.96
CA THR A 127 -8.19 -3.40 -18.57
C THR A 127 -8.56 -3.56 -17.09
N MET A 128 -8.33 -2.52 -16.28
CA MET A 128 -8.64 -2.48 -14.86
C MET A 128 -10.02 -1.87 -14.56
N ALA A 129 -10.78 -1.42 -15.57
CA ALA A 129 -12.12 -0.86 -15.35
C ALA A 129 -13.06 -1.81 -14.59
N PRO A 130 -13.10 -3.14 -14.83
CA PRO A 130 -13.92 -4.05 -14.04
C PRO A 130 -13.53 -4.12 -12.55
N LEU A 131 -12.25 -3.89 -12.24
CA LEU A 131 -11.78 -3.82 -10.85
C LEU A 131 -12.22 -2.54 -10.15
N ALA A 132 -12.19 -1.42 -10.87
CA ALA A 132 -12.71 -0.15 -10.38
C ALA A 132 -14.22 -0.23 -10.14
N GLU A 133 -14.98 -0.84 -11.06
CA GLU A 133 -16.42 -1.08 -10.90
C GLU A 133 -16.71 -1.94 -9.66
N ALA A 134 -15.97 -3.02 -9.44
CA ALA A 134 -16.12 -3.85 -8.24
C ALA A 134 -15.82 -3.08 -6.94
N ALA A 135 -14.89 -2.14 -6.96
CA ALA A 135 -14.52 -1.32 -5.80
C ALA A 135 -15.56 -0.27 -5.42
N LEU A 136 -16.61 -0.06 -6.22
CA LEU A 136 -17.77 0.75 -5.85
C LEU A 136 -18.56 0.16 -4.67
N ALA A 137 -18.40 -1.13 -4.38
CA ALA A 137 -19.00 -1.79 -3.22
C ALA A 137 -18.05 -1.85 -2.02
N ASP A 138 -16.92 -1.14 -2.03
CA ASP A 138 -15.97 -1.15 -0.92
C ASP A 138 -16.58 -0.51 0.34
N ARG A 139 -16.27 -1.07 1.51
CA ARG A 139 -16.69 -0.55 2.81
C ARG A 139 -16.13 0.83 3.14
N ASP A 140 -15.00 1.20 2.54
CA ASP A 140 -14.33 2.49 2.77
C ASP A 140 -14.85 3.52 1.76
N PRO A 141 -15.50 4.61 2.20
CA PRO A 141 -16.09 5.60 1.30
C PRO A 141 -15.03 6.30 0.42
N VAL A 142 -13.80 6.46 0.89
CA VAL A 142 -12.71 7.04 0.09
C VAL A 142 -12.36 6.13 -1.10
N VAL A 143 -12.45 4.81 -0.90
CA VAL A 143 -12.25 3.84 -1.98
C VAL A 143 -13.39 3.91 -2.97
N ARG A 144 -14.65 3.99 -2.51
CA ARG A 144 -15.82 4.12 -3.40
C ARG A 144 -15.77 5.40 -4.23
N GLU A 145 -15.44 6.54 -3.63
CA GLU A 145 -15.28 7.82 -4.34
C GLU A 145 -14.18 7.72 -5.42
N THR A 146 -13.03 7.15 -5.06
CA THR A 146 -11.91 6.99 -6.00
C THR A 146 -12.24 6.00 -7.12
N ALA A 147 -12.98 4.93 -6.79
CA ALA A 147 -13.47 3.95 -7.75
C ALA A 147 -14.47 4.57 -8.74
N ALA A 148 -15.40 5.39 -8.26
CA ALA A 148 -16.35 6.13 -9.09
C ALA A 148 -15.63 7.02 -10.12
N TRP A 149 -14.64 7.79 -9.66
CA TRP A 149 -13.78 8.58 -10.53
C TRP A 149 -12.99 7.73 -11.54
N CYS A 150 -12.42 6.61 -11.08
CA CYS A 150 -11.69 5.67 -11.92
C CYS A 150 -12.58 5.09 -13.04
N VAL A 151 -13.81 4.65 -12.72
CA VAL A 151 -14.78 4.14 -13.70
C VAL A 151 -15.19 5.23 -14.69
N ALA A 152 -15.47 6.45 -14.23
CA ALA A 152 -15.86 7.55 -15.11
C ALA A 152 -14.78 7.92 -16.14
N ARG A 153 -13.50 7.75 -15.78
CA ARG A 153 -12.36 7.99 -16.68
C ARG A 153 -12.08 6.81 -17.61
N LEU A 154 -12.10 5.58 -17.10
CA LEU A 154 -11.69 4.38 -17.84
C LEU A 154 -12.82 3.72 -18.64
N ALA A 155 -14.07 3.88 -18.20
CA ALA A 155 -15.25 3.31 -18.83
C ALA A 155 -16.46 4.27 -18.73
N PRO A 156 -16.45 5.40 -19.48
CA PRO A 156 -17.50 6.43 -19.41
C PRO A 156 -18.92 5.88 -19.65
N GLU A 157 -19.08 4.91 -20.56
CA GLU A 157 -20.37 4.26 -20.82
C GLU A 157 -20.93 3.53 -19.59
N ARG A 158 -20.05 2.88 -18.83
CA ARG A 158 -20.42 2.18 -17.60
C ARG A 158 -20.78 3.18 -16.52
N TRP A 159 -20.02 4.28 -16.40
CA TRP A 159 -20.35 5.38 -15.48
C TRP A 159 -21.76 5.92 -15.68
N ARG A 160 -22.18 6.18 -16.93
CA ARG A 160 -23.55 6.69 -17.20
C ARG A 160 -24.65 5.77 -16.65
N THR A 161 -24.40 4.47 -16.57
CA THR A 161 -25.35 3.50 -15.99
C THR A 161 -25.29 3.47 -14.46
N LEU A 162 -24.11 3.73 -13.88
CA LEU A 162 -23.84 3.59 -12.44
C LEU A 162 -24.06 4.89 -11.66
N ALA A 163 -23.95 6.06 -12.31
CA ALA A 163 -23.95 7.37 -11.67
C ALA A 163 -25.21 7.61 -10.80
N ALA A 164 -26.39 7.24 -11.30
CA ALA A 164 -27.64 7.39 -10.54
C ALA A 164 -27.68 6.54 -9.26
N THR A 165 -27.08 5.35 -9.30
CA THR A 165 -26.99 4.47 -8.11
C THR A 165 -26.02 5.06 -7.10
N LEU A 166 -24.87 5.58 -7.56
CA LEU A 166 -23.87 6.19 -6.69
C LEU A 166 -24.30 7.54 -6.13
N ALA A 167 -25.16 8.28 -6.83
CA ALA A 167 -25.78 9.50 -6.30
C ALA A 167 -26.71 9.21 -5.10
N ALA A 168 -27.08 7.95 -4.90
CA ALA A 168 -27.84 7.47 -3.74
C ALA A 168 -26.96 6.69 -2.73
N ASP A 169 -25.62 6.83 -2.79
CA ASP A 169 -24.71 6.20 -1.83
C ASP A 169 -25.03 6.64 -0.38
N GLU A 170 -24.84 5.73 0.57
CA GLU A 170 -25.06 5.99 2.00
C GLU A 170 -24.13 7.09 2.55
N ASP A 171 -22.95 7.23 1.96
CA ASP A 171 -22.00 8.27 2.30
C ASP A 171 -22.32 9.56 1.53
N ALA A 172 -22.64 10.61 2.28
CA ALA A 172 -23.06 11.89 1.73
C ALA A 172 -21.97 12.62 0.92
N GLN A 173 -20.69 12.25 1.07
CA GLN A 173 -19.62 12.77 0.22
C GLN A 173 -19.61 12.04 -1.12
N VAL A 174 -19.67 10.70 -1.11
CA VAL A 174 -19.72 9.87 -2.32
C VAL A 174 -20.95 10.24 -3.17
N ALA A 175 -22.12 10.34 -2.55
CA ALA A 175 -23.38 10.71 -3.21
C ALA A 175 -23.30 12.08 -3.89
N ARG A 176 -22.78 13.08 -3.17
CA ARG A 176 -22.62 14.45 -3.68
C ARG A 176 -21.62 14.52 -4.82
N TRP A 177 -20.52 13.79 -4.70
CA TRP A 177 -19.50 13.72 -5.72
C TRP A 177 -20.09 13.10 -7.00
N ALA A 178 -20.78 11.96 -6.90
CA ALA A 178 -21.38 11.29 -8.04
C ALA A 178 -22.45 12.15 -8.75
N ALA A 179 -23.28 12.86 -7.98
CA ALA A 179 -24.26 13.79 -8.53
C ALA A 179 -23.59 14.93 -9.30
N GLY A 180 -22.58 15.59 -8.72
CA GLY A 180 -21.90 16.74 -9.34
C GLY A 180 -20.92 16.35 -10.47
N PHE A 181 -20.42 15.12 -10.50
CA PHE A 181 -19.48 14.68 -11.54
C PHE A 181 -20.16 14.45 -12.90
N THR A 182 -21.46 14.16 -12.88
CA THR A 182 -22.26 14.00 -14.11
C THR A 182 -22.30 15.30 -14.93
N ASP A 183 -22.24 16.45 -14.26
CA ASP A 183 -22.26 17.77 -14.89
C ASP A 183 -20.90 18.20 -15.48
N LEU A 184 -19.82 17.47 -15.18
CA LEU A 184 -18.44 17.82 -15.52
C LEU A 184 -17.81 16.98 -16.64
N LEU A 185 -18.48 15.91 -17.10
CA LEU A 185 -18.00 15.12 -18.23
C LEU A 185 -18.44 15.78 -19.55
N PRO A 186 -17.52 16.06 -20.50
CA PRO A 186 -17.92 16.52 -21.82
C PRO A 186 -18.77 15.44 -22.51
N THR A 187 -19.89 15.88 -23.12
CA THR A 187 -20.81 15.05 -23.90
C THR A 187 -20.12 14.31 -25.03
#